data_AF-A0A0T9J591-F1
#
_entry.id   AF-A0A0T9J591-F1
#
_cell.length_a   1.000
_cell.length_b   1.000
_cell.length_c   1.000
_cell.angle_alpha   90.00
_cell.angle_beta   90.00
_cell.angle_gamma   90.00
#
_symmetry.space_group_name_H-M   'P 1'
#
loop_
_entity.id
_entity.type
_entity.pdbx_description
1 polymer ?
#
loop_
_entity_poly.entity_id
_entity_poly.type
_entity_poly.pdbx_seq_one_letter_code
_entity_poly.pdbx_strand_id
1 'polypeptide(L)'
;MSNYRALSIVVIMFSWIISFSASSTQSTLSVTGTITFSGAIVDTPCDMSVLNQTITTSCYRNGKMITSRQTLTRNMPLNARLPGSLATSRLEWLNQQRSLGVLTVTYL
;
A
#
# COMPACT_ATOMS: atom_id res chain seq x y z
N MET A 1 -21.42 80.64 -11.70
CA MET A 1 -20.56 80.13 -10.59
C MET A 1 -20.96 78.74 -10.07
N SER A 2 -22.21 78.28 -10.21
CA SER A 2 -22.65 76.93 -9.75
C SER A 2 -21.98 75.76 -10.51
N ASN A 3 -21.87 75.87 -11.84
CA ASN A 3 -21.38 74.78 -12.70
C ASN A 3 -19.89 74.45 -12.49
N TYR A 4 -19.07 75.45 -12.13
CA TYR A 4 -17.65 75.23 -11.82
C TYR A 4 -17.45 74.52 -10.48
N ARG A 5 -18.32 74.79 -9.49
CA ARG A 5 -18.27 74.11 -8.17
C ARG A 5 -18.67 72.65 -8.28
N ALA A 6 -19.68 72.34 -9.10
CA ALA A 6 -20.09 70.97 -9.41
C ALA A 6 -18.98 70.20 -10.14
N LEU A 7 -18.32 70.82 -11.12
CA LEU A 7 -17.18 70.23 -11.85
C LEU A 7 -16.01 69.88 -10.92
N SER A 8 -15.64 70.76 -9.98
CA SER A 8 -14.58 70.48 -9.02
C SER A 8 -14.89 69.30 -8.09
N ILE A 9 -16.15 69.13 -7.68
CA ILE A 9 -16.57 68.03 -6.79
C ILE A 9 -16.51 66.69 -7.53
N VAL A 10 -16.91 66.66 -8.81
CA VAL A 10 -16.85 65.45 -9.64
C VAL A 10 -15.41 65.00 -9.87
N VAL A 11 -14.47 65.93 -10.11
CA VAL A 11 -13.05 65.60 -10.31
C VAL A 11 -12.41 65.00 -9.05
N ILE A 12 -12.76 65.51 -7.86
CA ILE A 12 -12.24 64.98 -6.58
C ILE A 12 -12.77 63.57 -6.32
N MET A 13 -14.06 63.32 -6.58
CA MET A 13 -14.65 61.98 -6.42
C MET A 13 -14.09 60.97 -7.43
N PHE A 14 -13.80 61.37 -8.66
CA PHE A 14 -13.16 60.50 -9.65
C PHE A 14 -11.71 60.14 -9.29
N SER A 15 -11.01 61.02 -8.57
CA SER A 15 -9.61 60.79 -8.16
C SER A 15 -9.46 59.70 -7.10
N TRP A 16 -10.53 59.33 -6.39
CA TRP A 16 -10.51 58.29 -5.34
C TRP A 16 -10.78 56.88 -5.89
N ILE A 17 -11.29 56.77 -7.12
CA ILE A 17 -11.66 55.48 -7.74
C ILE A 17 -10.42 54.77 -8.33
N ILE A 18 -9.32 55.49 -8.56
CA ILE A 18 -8.13 54.98 -9.25
C ILE A 18 -7.18 54.20 -8.30
N SER A 19 -7.41 54.23 -6.98
CA SER A 19 -6.52 53.62 -5.99
C SER A 19 -6.93 52.21 -5.53
N PHE A 20 -7.92 51.58 -6.18
CA PHE A 20 -8.39 50.23 -5.80
C PHE A 20 -8.10 49.16 -6.86
N SER A 21 -6.90 49.16 -7.43
CA SER A 21 -6.32 47.95 -8.00
C SER A 21 -5.54 47.22 -6.91
N ALA A 22 -6.27 46.51 -6.03
CA ALA A 22 -5.66 45.49 -5.19
C ALA A 22 -5.12 44.39 -6.11
N SER A 23 -3.85 44.50 -6.51
CA SER A 23 -3.15 43.42 -7.18
C SER A 23 -3.03 42.27 -6.17
N SER A 24 -3.93 41.29 -6.26
CA SER A 24 -3.66 39.97 -5.75
C SER A 24 -2.52 39.40 -6.60
N THR A 25 -1.28 39.67 -6.20
CA THR A 25 -0.12 38.95 -6.70
C THR A 25 -0.29 37.50 -6.26
N GLN A 26 -0.99 36.72 -7.09
CA GLN A 26 -0.98 35.28 -7.00
C GLN A 26 0.47 34.87 -7.23
N SER A 27 1.10 34.34 -6.19
CA SER A 27 2.52 33.96 -6.20
C SER A 27 2.81 33.16 -7.47
N THR A 28 3.61 33.73 -8.37
CA THR A 28 4.07 33.09 -9.61
C THR A 28 5.16 32.05 -9.35
N LEU A 29 5.29 31.59 -8.11
CA LEU A 29 6.21 30.53 -7.72
C LEU A 29 5.66 29.21 -8.26
N SER A 30 6.05 28.88 -9.49
CA SER A 30 6.00 27.53 -10.03
C SER A 30 6.89 26.63 -9.18
N VAL A 31 6.32 26.06 -8.11
CA VAL A 31 6.99 25.00 -7.34
C VAL A 31 6.89 23.74 -8.18
N THR A 32 7.97 23.46 -8.91
CA THR A 32 8.09 22.29 -9.78
C THR A 32 9.13 21.34 -9.19
N GLY A 33 8.80 20.06 -9.15
CA GLY A 33 9.67 19.00 -8.66
C GLY A 33 9.21 17.65 -9.20
N THR A 34 10.04 16.63 -9.05
CA THR A 34 9.74 15.28 -9.51
C THR A 34 9.29 14.43 -8.34
N ILE A 35 8.11 13.81 -8.46
CA ILE A 35 7.66 12.77 -7.54
C ILE A 35 7.92 11.43 -8.21
N THR A 36 8.81 10.64 -7.62
CA THR A 36 9.12 9.29 -8.09
C THR A 36 8.41 8.28 -7.22
N PHE A 37 7.53 7.48 -7.82
CA PHE A 37 6.90 6.34 -7.16
C PHE A 37 7.64 5.07 -7.53
N SER A 38 8.00 4.28 -6.52
CA SER A 38 8.65 2.98 -6.70
C SER A 38 7.90 1.93 -5.91
N GLY A 39 7.67 0.78 -6.53
CA GLY A 39 7.03 -0.37 -5.89
C GLY A 39 7.13 -1.60 -6.77
N ALA A 40 6.69 -2.73 -6.25
CA ALA A 40 6.60 -3.98 -6.98
C ALA A 40 5.24 -4.64 -6.68
N ILE A 41 4.64 -5.26 -7.70
CA ILE A 41 3.53 -6.18 -7.53
C ILE A 41 4.14 -7.57 -7.48
N VAL A 42 4.08 -8.21 -6.32
CA VAL A 42 4.63 -9.55 -6.08
C VAL A 42 3.52 -10.50 -5.68
N ASP A 43 3.73 -11.78 -5.94
CA ASP A 43 2.81 -12.82 -5.45
C ASP A 43 2.78 -12.80 -3.92
N THR A 44 1.58 -13.00 -3.36
CA THR A 44 1.39 -13.09 -1.92
C THR A 44 2.03 -14.37 -1.37
N PRO A 45 2.54 -14.36 -0.13
CA PRO A 45 2.96 -15.59 0.54
C PRO A 45 1.79 -16.59 0.62
N CYS A 46 2.12 -17.88 0.80
CA CYS A 46 1.11 -18.90 0.99
C CYS A 46 0.43 -18.74 2.35
N ASP A 47 -0.90 -18.85 2.38
CA ASP A 47 -1.68 -18.94 3.61
C ASP A 47 -1.59 -20.36 4.19
N MET A 48 -1.36 -20.46 5.49
CA MET A 48 -1.21 -21.72 6.20
C MET A 48 -2.06 -21.73 7.46
N SER A 49 -2.89 -22.76 7.59
CA SER A 49 -3.68 -23.02 8.79
C SER A 49 -3.49 -24.44 9.28
N VAL A 50 -3.62 -24.64 10.59
CA VAL A 50 -3.53 -25.96 11.22
C VAL A 50 -4.82 -26.21 11.99
N LEU A 51 -5.55 -27.25 11.61
CA LEU A 51 -6.77 -27.67 12.27
C LEU A 51 -6.75 -29.18 12.46
N ASN A 52 -6.96 -29.68 13.68
CA ASN A 52 -7.02 -31.11 14.00
C ASN A 52 -5.85 -31.91 13.38
N GLN A 53 -4.61 -31.44 13.59
CA GLN A 53 -3.40 -32.06 13.02
C GLN A 53 -3.34 -32.07 11.49
N THR A 54 -4.20 -31.33 10.79
CA THR A 54 -4.14 -31.17 9.35
C THR A 54 -3.65 -29.77 9.02
N ILE A 55 -2.52 -29.68 8.31
CA ILE A 55 -2.02 -28.45 7.74
C ILE A 55 -2.73 -28.24 6.41
N THR A 56 -3.40 -27.10 6.27
CA THR A 56 -3.92 -26.62 4.99
C THR A 56 -3.05 -25.48 4.51
N THR A 57 -2.51 -25.61 3.31
CA THR A 57 -1.65 -24.63 2.67
C THR A 57 -2.31 -24.17 1.38
N SER A 58 -2.53 -22.86 1.23
CA SER A 58 -3.18 -22.25 0.09
C SER A 58 -2.27 -21.19 -0.51
N CYS A 59 -1.88 -21.36 -1.77
CA CYS A 59 -0.98 -20.44 -2.44
C CYS A 59 -1.64 -19.86 -3.69
N TYR A 60 -1.44 -18.57 -3.94
CA TYR A 60 -1.83 -17.95 -5.20
C TYR A 60 -0.72 -18.17 -6.24
N ARG A 61 -1.05 -18.77 -7.39
CA ARG A 61 -0.11 -18.94 -8.50
C ARG A 61 -0.84 -18.85 -9.83
N ASN A 62 -0.30 -18.08 -10.78
CA ASN A 62 -0.83 -17.95 -12.13
C ASN A 62 -2.33 -17.59 -12.18
N GLY A 63 -2.77 -16.66 -11.33
CA GLY A 63 -4.17 -16.23 -11.30
C GLY A 63 -5.13 -17.15 -10.53
N LYS A 64 -4.64 -18.24 -9.93
CA LYS A 64 -5.46 -19.25 -9.26
C LYS A 64 -4.96 -19.56 -7.86
N MET A 65 -5.90 -19.88 -6.97
CA MET A 65 -5.59 -20.45 -5.67
C MET A 65 -5.37 -21.96 -5.79
N ILE A 66 -4.21 -22.43 -5.35
CA ILE A 66 -3.86 -23.85 -5.27
C ILE A 66 -3.75 -24.24 -3.81
N THR A 67 -4.60 -25.16 -3.37
CA THR A 67 -4.64 -25.62 -1.97
C THR A 67 -4.16 -27.07 -1.87
N SER A 68 -3.33 -27.36 -0.87
CA SER A 68 -2.98 -28.72 -0.46
C SER A 68 -3.26 -28.90 1.02
N ARG A 69 -3.63 -30.13 1.37
CA ARG A 69 -3.85 -30.55 2.75
C ARG A 69 -2.91 -31.69 3.09
N GLN A 70 -2.26 -31.59 4.22
CA GLN A 70 -1.36 -32.62 4.73
C GLN A 70 -1.67 -32.90 6.18
N THR A 71 -1.98 -34.16 6.48
CA THR A 71 -2.16 -34.62 7.86
C THR A 71 -0.80 -34.85 8.51
N LEU A 72 -0.57 -34.19 9.64
CA LEU A 72 0.58 -34.39 10.51
C LEU A 72 0.48 -35.77 11.14
N THR A 73 1.31 -36.69 10.67
CA THR A 73 1.52 -37.99 11.30
C THR A 73 2.89 -37.99 11.96
N ARG A 74 3.06 -38.79 13.03
CA ARG A 74 4.36 -38.88 13.72
C ARG A 74 5.50 -39.29 12.77
N ASN A 75 5.19 -40.05 11.74
CA ASN A 75 6.17 -40.58 10.78
C ASN A 75 6.22 -39.78 9.47
N MET A 76 5.58 -38.60 9.42
CA MET A 76 5.58 -37.77 8.23
C MET A 76 7.01 -37.38 7.84
N PRO A 77 7.35 -37.40 6.54
CA PRO A 77 8.64 -36.89 6.09
C PRO A 77 8.81 -35.44 6.55
N LEU A 78 9.97 -35.17 7.14
CA LEU A 78 10.31 -33.86 7.69
C LEU A 78 10.39 -32.79 6.60
N ASN A 79 10.46 -33.15 5.31
CA ASN A 79 10.52 -32.21 4.19
C ASN A 79 9.34 -32.42 3.23
N ALA A 80 8.65 -31.35 2.86
CA ALA A 80 7.60 -31.37 1.84
C ALA A 80 7.72 -30.17 0.88
N ARG A 81 7.19 -30.33 -0.35
CA ARG A 81 7.03 -29.22 -1.28
C ARG A 81 5.63 -28.63 -1.14
N LEU A 82 5.55 -27.31 -1.05
CA LEU A 82 4.27 -26.60 -1.05
C LEU A 82 3.63 -26.63 -2.45
N PRO A 83 2.31 -26.40 -2.55
CA PRO A 83 1.60 -26.35 -3.83
C PRO A 83 2.28 -25.46 -4.87
N GLY A 84 2.27 -25.94 -6.11
CA GLY A 84 2.90 -25.23 -7.23
C GLY A 84 4.43 -25.24 -7.20
N SER A 85 5.10 -25.77 -6.18
CA SER A 85 6.56 -25.60 -5.98
C SER A 85 6.95 -24.12 -5.79
N LEU A 86 6.18 -23.39 -4.99
CA LEU A 86 6.51 -22.01 -4.56
C LEU A 86 7.45 -21.97 -3.37
N ALA A 87 7.46 -23.05 -2.58
CA ALA A 87 8.22 -23.12 -1.35
C ALA A 87 8.49 -24.58 -0.98
N THR A 88 9.46 -24.77 -0.10
CA THR A 88 9.69 -26.01 0.62
C THR A 88 9.36 -25.82 2.09
N SER A 89 8.88 -26.87 2.75
CA SER A 89 8.66 -26.88 4.18
C SER A 89 9.50 -27.95 4.85
N ARG A 90 9.94 -27.64 6.06
CA ARG A 90 10.65 -28.55 6.96
C ARG A 90 10.01 -28.55 8.34
N LEU A 91 9.55 -29.71 8.80
CA LEU A 91 9.00 -29.90 10.14
C LEU A 91 10.08 -30.44 11.07
N GLU A 92 10.24 -29.85 12.24
CA GLU A 92 11.14 -30.33 13.29
C GLU A 92 10.38 -30.50 14.60
N TRP A 93 10.42 -31.69 15.19
CA TRP A 93 9.76 -31.97 16.46
C TRP A 93 10.61 -31.48 17.63
N LEU A 94 10.00 -30.75 18.55
CA LEU A 94 10.66 -30.19 19.74
C LEU A 94 10.63 -31.15 20.94
N ASN A 95 9.82 -32.22 20.89
CA ASN A 95 9.71 -33.19 21.97
C ASN A 95 9.65 -34.65 21.49
N GLN A 96 10.05 -35.58 22.37
CA GLN A 96 10.06 -37.02 22.07
C GLN A 96 8.65 -37.56 21.79
N GLN A 97 7.63 -36.99 22.42
CA GLN A 97 6.24 -37.34 22.21
C GLN A 97 5.70 -36.88 20.84
N ARG A 98 6.46 -36.07 20.08
CA ARG A 98 6.09 -35.51 18.76
C ARG A 98 4.72 -34.84 18.77
N SER A 99 4.47 -34.05 19.81
CA SER A 99 3.24 -33.27 19.97
C SER A 99 3.46 -31.77 19.78
N LEU A 100 4.73 -31.33 19.75
CA LEU A 100 5.12 -29.94 19.50
C LEU A 100 6.23 -29.92 18.45
N GLY A 101 6.10 -29.06 17.45
CA GLY A 101 7.09 -28.92 16.40
C GLY A 101 7.11 -27.54 15.76
N VAL A 102 8.18 -27.25 15.04
CA VAL A 102 8.36 -26.02 14.25
C VAL A 102 8.31 -26.39 12.78
N LEU A 103 7.43 -25.72 12.02
CA LEU A 103 7.37 -25.83 10.58
C LEU A 103 8.09 -24.63 9.95
N THR A 104 9.27 -24.86 9.39
CA THR A 104 10.04 -23.85 8.66
C THR A 104 9.62 -23.87 7.20
N VAL A 105 9.27 -22.72 6.63
CA VAL A 105 8.92 -22.59 5.21
C VAL A 105 9.93 -21.70 4.52
N THR A 106 10.50 -22.20 3.42
CA THR A 106 11.48 -21.49 2.59
C THR A 106 10.89 -21.24 1.22
N TYR A 107 10.68 -19.98 0.88
CA TYR A 107 10.23 -19.56 -0.45
C TYR A 107 11.39 -19.63 -1.44
N LEU A 108 11.09 -20.06 -2.67
CA LEU A 108 12.05 -20.20 -3.78
C LEU A 108 12.16 -18.91 -4.58
#